data_AF-A0A2N0M025-F1
#
_entry.id   AF-A0A2N0M025-F1
#
_cell.length_a   1.000
_cell.length_b   1.000
_cell.length_c   1.000
_cell.angle_alpha   90.00
_cell.angle_beta   90.00
_cell.angle_gamma   90.00
#
_symmetry.space_group_name_H-M   'P 1'
#
loop_
_entity.id
_entity.type
_entity.pdbx_description
1 polymer ?
#
loop_
_entity_poly.entity_id
_entity_poly.type
_entity_poly.pdbx_seq_one_letter_code
_entity_poly.pdbx_strand_id
1 'polypeptide(L)'
;MSGTGTTLSALERNWNMVKSAVSDVDDATMDIRPNSDSNSMSWLVWHMSRVTDRFIHMRLKGEPQLWSKDVWYEKFAMPEDADDMGMGWSSERTAAWQSPSKDVLMDYFEEANAAAAAY
;
A
#
# COMPACT_ATOMS: atom_id res chain seq x y z
N MET A 1 23.91 3.35 -17.76
CA MET A 1 22.70 2.98 -17.00
C MET A 1 21.58 2.80 -17.99
N SER A 2 20.86 1.66 -17.98
CA SER A 2 19.61 1.57 -18.73
C SER A 2 18.65 2.63 -18.20
N GLY A 3 17.74 3.15 -19.05
CA GLY A 3 16.74 4.13 -18.60
C GLY A 3 15.89 3.63 -17.43
N THR A 4 15.72 2.32 -17.29
CA THR A 4 15.00 1.66 -16.20
C THR A 4 15.74 1.70 -14.86
N GLY A 5 17.08 1.70 -14.85
CA GLY A 5 17.87 1.66 -13.62
C GLY A 5 17.64 2.89 -12.72
N THR A 6 17.54 4.07 -13.32
CA THR A 6 17.26 5.31 -12.56
C THR A 6 15.86 5.29 -11.92
N THR A 7 14.86 4.80 -12.65
CA THR A 7 13.48 4.69 -12.12
C THR A 7 13.40 3.69 -10.99
N LEU A 8 14.01 2.51 -11.14
CA LEU A 8 14.05 1.49 -10.09
C LEU A 8 14.73 2.03 -8.83
N SER A 9 15.91 2.66 -8.96
CA SER A 9 16.60 3.24 -7.80
C SER A 9 15.79 4.34 -7.10
N ALA A 10 14.99 5.12 -7.85
CA ALA A 10 14.10 6.11 -7.25
C ALA A 10 12.95 5.46 -6.45
N LEU A 11 12.37 4.38 -6.97
CA LEU A 11 11.35 3.59 -6.28
C LEU A 11 11.90 2.93 -5.03
N GLU A 12 13.03 2.23 -5.13
CA GLU A 12 13.69 1.57 -4.00
C GLU A 12 14.04 2.57 -2.88
N ARG A 13 14.52 3.76 -3.25
CA ARG A 13 14.77 4.82 -2.27
C ARG A 13 13.49 5.24 -1.56
N ASN A 14 12.38 5.42 -2.28
CA ASN A 14 11.10 5.78 -1.68
C ASN A 14 10.59 4.67 -0.73
N TRP A 15 10.68 3.40 -1.15
CA TRP A 15 10.26 2.28 -0.33
C TRP A 15 11.08 2.15 0.95
N ASN A 16 12.40 2.34 0.86
CA ASN A 16 13.27 2.36 2.02
C ASN A 16 12.94 3.51 2.99
N MET A 17 12.52 4.68 2.47
CA MET A 17 12.06 5.78 3.33
C MET A 17 10.77 5.41 4.08
N VAL A 18 9.81 4.73 3.43
CA VAL A 18 8.60 4.23 4.10
C VAL A 18 8.97 3.23 5.20
N LYS A 19 9.79 2.21 4.88
CA LYS A 19 10.25 1.21 5.86
C LYS A 19 10.95 1.85 7.05
N SER A 20 11.83 2.82 6.80
CA SER A 20 12.51 3.57 7.86
C SER A 20 11.53 4.38 8.72
N ALA A 21 10.56 5.06 8.10
CA ALA A 21 9.59 5.89 8.82
C ALA A 21 8.70 5.08 9.77
N VAL A 22 8.39 3.83 9.42
CA VAL A 22 7.53 2.96 10.23
C VAL A 22 8.31 2.01 11.15
N SER A 23 9.65 1.94 11.05
CA SER A 23 10.45 0.91 11.73
C SER A 23 10.22 0.86 13.25
N ASP A 24 10.20 2.02 13.91
CA ASP A 24 10.18 2.15 15.38
C ASP A 24 8.80 2.48 15.97
N VAL A 25 7.72 2.34 15.19
CA VAL A 25 6.34 2.61 15.66
C VAL A 25 5.50 1.33 15.71
N ASP A 26 4.57 1.27 16.66
CA ASP A 26 3.64 0.16 16.82
C ASP A 26 2.34 0.36 16.01
N ASP A 27 1.48 -0.66 15.99
CA ASP A 27 0.19 -0.64 15.30
C ASP A 27 -0.67 0.57 15.71
N ALA A 28 -0.73 0.84 17.02
CA ALA A 28 -1.52 1.95 17.55
C ALA A 28 -1.03 3.30 17.01
N THR A 29 0.28 3.50 16.96
CA THR A 29 0.88 4.72 16.42
C THR A 29 0.69 4.82 14.90
N MET A 30 0.79 3.70 14.18
CA MET A 30 0.55 3.63 12.74
C MET A 30 -0.86 4.10 12.35
N ASP A 31 -1.85 3.84 13.21
CA ASP A 31 -3.25 4.22 12.99
C ASP A 31 -3.61 5.64 13.45
N ILE A 32 -2.69 6.36 14.12
CA ILE A 32 -2.95 7.74 14.54
C ILE A 32 -3.11 8.65 13.32
N ARG A 33 -4.16 9.46 13.36
CA ARG A 33 -4.36 10.59 12.45
C ARG A 33 -3.92 11.88 13.17
N PRO A 34 -2.91 12.61 12.66
CA PRO A 34 -2.46 13.86 13.30
C PRO A 34 -3.54 14.93 13.43
N ASN A 35 -4.53 14.93 12.53
CA ASN A 35 -5.74 15.75 12.58
C ASN A 35 -6.85 15.12 11.71
N SER A 36 -8.04 15.74 11.70
CA SER A 36 -9.22 15.27 10.96
C SER A 36 -9.08 15.25 9.44
N ASP A 37 -8.04 15.88 8.89
CA ASP A 37 -7.81 15.99 7.44
C ASP A 37 -6.60 15.15 6.99
N SER A 38 -5.90 14.53 7.94
CA SER A 38 -4.73 13.69 7.67
C SER A 38 -5.12 12.23 7.58
N ASN A 39 -4.45 11.49 6.71
CA ASN A 39 -4.50 10.04 6.72
C ASN A 39 -3.52 9.50 7.77
N SER A 40 -3.80 8.31 8.32
CA SER A 40 -2.85 7.61 9.19
C SER A 40 -1.69 7.04 8.38
N MET A 41 -0.60 6.64 9.05
CA MET A 41 0.52 5.96 8.37
C MET A 41 0.03 4.65 7.74
N SER A 42 -0.80 3.90 8.46
CA SER A 42 -1.43 2.68 7.97
C SER A 42 -2.16 2.88 6.65
N TRP A 43 -2.97 3.94 6.57
CA TRP A 43 -3.76 4.23 5.39
C TRP A 43 -2.87 4.61 4.21
N LEU A 44 -1.81 5.40 4.46
CA LEU A 44 -0.87 5.80 3.41
C LEU A 44 -0.10 4.61 2.84
N VAL A 45 0.38 3.70 3.70
CA VAL A 45 1.06 2.47 3.25
C VAL A 45 0.11 1.57 2.46
N TRP A 46 -1.11 1.36 2.95
CA TRP A 46 -2.13 0.58 2.23
C TRP A 46 -2.46 1.20 0.88
N HIS A 47 -2.73 2.51 0.83
CA HIS A 47 -3.03 3.26 -0.39
C HIS A 47 -1.91 3.12 -1.42
N MET A 48 -0.66 3.35 -1.02
CA MET A 48 0.50 3.18 -1.90
C MET A 48 0.60 1.75 -2.44
N SER A 49 0.38 0.74 -1.60
CA SER A 49 0.42 -0.68 -1.99
C SER A 49 -0.68 -1.03 -2.99
N ARG A 50 -1.93 -0.62 -2.72
CA ARG A 50 -3.08 -0.82 -3.62
C ARG A 50 -2.87 -0.16 -4.99
N VAL A 51 -2.34 1.07 -5.00
CA VAL A 51 -2.03 1.78 -6.26
C VAL A 51 -0.96 1.05 -7.06
N THR A 52 0.15 0.66 -6.42
CA THR A 52 1.22 -0.10 -7.08
C THR A 52 0.70 -1.42 -7.65
N ASP A 53 0.00 -2.21 -6.83
CA ASP A 53 -0.58 -3.49 -7.22
C ASP A 53 -1.50 -3.36 -8.45
N ARG A 54 -2.44 -2.40 -8.41
CA ARG A 54 -3.34 -2.14 -9.54
C ARG A 54 -2.58 -1.69 -10.79
N PHE A 55 -1.59 -0.82 -10.67
CA PHE A 55 -0.85 -0.36 -11.84
C PHE A 55 -0.04 -1.50 -12.47
N ILE A 56 0.71 -2.27 -11.67
CA ILE A 56 1.55 -3.35 -12.19
C ILE A 56 0.69 -4.47 -12.80
N HIS A 57 -0.23 -5.04 -12.03
CA HIS A 57 -0.96 -6.23 -12.45
C HIS A 57 -2.06 -5.88 -13.45
N MET A 58 -3.01 -5.02 -13.07
CA MET A 58 -4.15 -4.74 -13.92
C MET A 58 -3.79 -3.85 -15.12
N ARG A 59 -3.06 -2.75 -14.89
CA ARG A 59 -2.88 -1.72 -15.94
C ARG A 59 -1.74 -2.02 -16.91
N LEU A 60 -0.65 -2.63 -16.45
CA LEU A 60 0.55 -2.88 -17.25
C LEU A 60 0.64 -4.34 -17.73
N LYS A 61 0.37 -5.32 -16.86
CA LYS A 61 0.44 -6.75 -17.21
C LYS A 61 -0.87 -7.33 -17.76
N GLY A 62 -2.03 -6.74 -17.43
CA GLY A 62 -3.33 -7.31 -17.75
C GLY A 62 -3.67 -8.56 -16.92
N GLU A 63 -3.11 -8.66 -15.72
CA GLU A 63 -3.25 -9.78 -14.79
C GLU A 63 -4.14 -9.39 -13.58
N PRO A 64 -4.73 -10.36 -12.87
CA PRO A 64 -5.37 -10.11 -11.58
C PRO A 64 -4.39 -9.47 -10.58
N GLN A 65 -4.88 -8.49 -9.83
CA GLN A 65 -4.14 -7.85 -8.72
C GLN A 65 -3.79 -8.88 -7.65
N LEU A 66 -2.67 -8.69 -6.95
CA LEU A 66 -2.32 -9.48 -5.76
C LEU A 66 -3.49 -9.45 -4.76
N TRP A 67 -4.15 -8.30 -4.63
CA TRP A 67 -5.33 -8.09 -3.80
C TRP A 67 -6.34 -9.24 -3.87
N SER A 68 -6.71 -9.64 -5.10
CA SER A 68 -7.60 -10.77 -5.38
C SER A 68 -6.85 -12.10 -5.43
N LYS A 69 -5.75 -12.15 -6.19
CA LYS A 69 -5.03 -13.38 -6.51
C LYS A 69 -4.48 -14.09 -5.27
N ASP A 70 -3.96 -13.33 -4.33
CA ASP A 70 -3.34 -13.82 -3.09
C ASP A 70 -4.22 -13.53 -1.86
N VAL A 71 -5.50 -13.17 -2.09
CA VAL A 71 -6.55 -13.05 -1.06
C VAL A 71 -6.17 -12.05 0.05
N TRP A 72 -5.51 -10.94 -0.31
CA TRP A 72 -5.17 -9.89 0.65
C TRP A 72 -6.41 -9.19 1.21
N TYR A 73 -7.49 -9.11 0.43
CA TYR A 73 -8.73 -8.48 0.90
C TYR A 73 -9.26 -9.08 2.20
N GLU A 74 -9.13 -10.40 2.41
CA GLU A 74 -9.53 -11.05 3.67
C GLU A 74 -8.61 -10.66 4.83
N LYS A 75 -7.29 -10.61 4.60
CA LYS A 75 -6.31 -10.20 5.61
C LYS A 75 -6.54 -8.75 6.08
N PHE A 76 -7.09 -7.90 5.20
CA PHE A 76 -7.47 -6.53 5.48
C PHE A 76 -8.93 -6.37 5.94
N ALA A 77 -9.71 -7.46 6.01
CA ALA A 77 -11.15 -7.42 6.27
C ALA A 77 -11.93 -6.42 5.39
N MET A 78 -11.55 -6.35 4.11
CA MET A 78 -12.12 -5.45 3.11
C MET A 78 -12.78 -6.23 1.96
N PRO A 79 -13.70 -5.62 1.20
CA PRO A 79 -14.24 -6.24 -0.01
C PRO A 79 -13.14 -6.52 -1.04
N GLU A 80 -13.36 -7.55 -1.86
CA GLU A 80 -12.55 -7.84 -3.04
C GLU A 80 -12.83 -6.85 -4.19
N ASP A 81 -12.73 -5.55 -3.91
CA ASP A 81 -12.93 -4.48 -4.88
C ASP A 81 -11.59 -4.07 -5.51
N ALA A 82 -11.45 -4.34 -6.80
CA ALA A 82 -10.26 -4.04 -7.60
C ALA A 82 -10.01 -2.53 -7.79
N ASP A 83 -11.05 -1.71 -7.69
CA ASP A 83 -10.96 -0.26 -7.88
C ASP A 83 -10.86 0.51 -6.55
N ASP A 84 -11.12 -0.14 -5.42
CA ASP A 84 -10.92 0.49 -4.11
C ASP A 84 -9.44 0.53 -3.73
N MET A 85 -8.90 1.73 -3.86
CA MET A 85 -7.56 2.08 -3.42
C MET A 85 -7.58 3.33 -2.53
N GLY A 86 -8.73 3.68 -1.94
CA GLY A 86 -8.84 4.89 -1.11
C GLY A 86 -9.10 6.19 -1.87
N MET A 87 -9.04 6.18 -3.21
CA MET A 87 -9.30 7.37 -4.02
C MET A 87 -10.74 7.85 -3.83
N GLY A 88 -10.90 9.11 -3.44
CA GLY A 88 -12.22 9.72 -3.22
C GLY A 88 -12.90 9.33 -1.91
N TRP A 89 -12.20 8.64 -0.99
CA TRP A 89 -12.72 8.42 0.36
C TRP A 89 -12.90 9.75 1.10
N SER A 90 -13.99 9.84 1.87
CA SER A 90 -14.20 10.98 2.77
C SER A 90 -13.36 10.84 4.05
N SER A 91 -13.16 11.95 4.76
CA SER A 91 -12.45 11.95 6.05
C SER A 91 -13.10 11.03 7.08
N GLU A 92 -14.43 10.90 7.07
CA GLU A 92 -15.19 9.99 7.95
C GLU A 92 -14.92 8.52 7.59
N ARG A 93 -14.88 8.19 6.30
CA ARG A 93 -14.56 6.83 5.85
C ARG A 93 -13.13 6.45 6.24
N THR A 94 -12.18 7.36 6.03
CA THR A 94 -10.78 7.16 6.46
C THR A 94 -10.69 7.00 7.98
N ALA A 95 -11.45 7.77 8.76
CA ALA A 95 -11.47 7.66 10.22
C ALA A 95 -12.05 6.34 10.72
N ALA A 96 -13.03 5.78 10.00
CA ALA A 96 -13.70 4.53 10.37
C ALA A 96 -12.93 3.27 9.93
N TRP A 97 -12.00 3.40 8.97
CA TRP A 97 -11.20 2.29 8.49
C TRP A 97 -10.29 1.75 9.60
N GLN A 98 -10.18 0.43 9.67
CA GLN A 98 -9.31 -0.28 10.60
C GLN A 98 -8.23 -0.98 9.79
N SER A 99 -6.96 -0.72 10.11
CA SER A 99 -5.86 -1.42 9.47
C SER A 99 -5.71 -2.84 10.04
N PRO A 100 -5.20 -3.82 9.27
CA PRO A 100 -4.64 -5.02 9.88
C PRO A 100 -3.39 -4.68 10.70
N SER A 101 -2.79 -5.68 11.35
CA SER A 101 -1.49 -5.51 12.02
C SER A 101 -0.43 -4.93 11.07
N LYS A 102 0.52 -4.16 11.59
CA LYS A 102 1.64 -3.61 10.82
C LYS A 102 2.38 -4.66 10.00
N ASP A 103 2.56 -5.87 10.53
CA ASP A 103 3.24 -6.95 9.80
C ASP A 103 2.50 -7.31 8.51
N VAL A 104 1.19 -7.60 8.59
CA VAL A 104 0.33 -7.85 7.41
C VAL A 104 0.32 -6.68 6.43
N LEU A 105 0.26 -5.45 6.93
CA LEU A 105 0.27 -4.25 6.10
C LEU A 105 1.59 -4.11 5.34
N MET A 106 2.71 -4.32 6.03
CA MET A 106 4.04 -4.20 5.45
C MET A 106 4.37 -5.36 4.52
N ASP A 107 3.88 -6.57 4.80
CA ASP A 107 4.01 -7.71 3.88
C ASP A 107 3.34 -7.38 2.52
N TYR A 108 2.13 -6.82 2.53
CA TYR A 108 1.46 -6.42 1.29
C TYR A 108 2.22 -5.32 0.54
N PHE A 109 2.77 -4.33 1.27
CA PHE A 109 3.62 -3.30 0.71
C PHE A 109 4.86 -3.88 0.05
N GLU A 110 5.52 -4.85 0.68
CA GLU A 110 6.70 -5.50 0.13
C GLU A 110 6.39 -6.33 -1.12
N GLU A 111 5.29 -7.10 -1.13
CA GLU A 111 4.88 -7.89 -2.28
C GLU A 111 4.53 -7.01 -3.50
N ALA A 112 3.78 -5.93 -3.28
CA ALA A 112 3.45 -4.97 -4.35
C ALA A 112 4.72 -4.32 -4.93
N ASN A 113 5.68 -3.95 -4.08
CA ASN A 113 6.94 -3.35 -4.51
C ASN A 113 7.87 -4.35 -5.20
N ALA A 114 7.92 -5.61 -4.73
CA ALA A 114 8.65 -6.68 -5.40
C ALA A 114 8.10 -6.95 -6.80
N ALA A 115 6.77 -6.98 -6.95
CA ALA A 115 6.12 -7.11 -8.25
C ALA A 115 6.43 -5.93 -9.19
N ALA A 116 6.54 -4.71 -8.65
CA ALA A 116 6.94 -3.53 -9.41
C ALA A 116 8.41 -3.55 -9.84
N ALA A 117 9.31 -4.00 -8.97
CA ALA A 117 10.74 -4.10 -9.28
C ALA A 117 11.03 -5.18 -10.35
N ALA A 118 10.20 -6.22 -10.42
CA ALA A 118 10.35 -7.33 -11.35
C ALA A 118 9.68 -7.09 -12.73
N TYR A 119 8.92 -6.00 -12.90
CA TYR A 119 8.29 -5.63 -14.18
C TYR A 119 9.25 -4.89 -15.10
#